data_AF-A0A7R9VW30-F1
#
_entry.id   AF-A0A7R9VW30-F1
#
_cell.length_a   1.000
_cell.length_b   1.000
_cell.length_c   1.000
_cell.angle_alpha   90.00
_cell.angle_beta   90.00
_cell.angle_gamma   90.00
#
_symmetry.space_group_name_H-M   'P 1'
#
loop_
_entity.id
_entity.type
_entity.pdbx_description
1 polymer ?
#
loop_
_entity_poly.entity_id
_entity_poly.type
_entity_poly.pdbx_seq_one_letter_code
_entity_poly.pdbx_strand_id
1 'polypeptide(L)'
;GGMLLFDIVYTAFWVPLSIGFCTSREGTNLGMGCVQADFFGGLVYTLNFLLAFQWGAVVTYDDQDVQVLDSTRLVCLYVRHGRFVIDALAVIPFIVLVILIPLPDSIGVSLYWITFL
;
A
#
# COMPACT_ATOMS: atom_id res chain seq x y z
N GLY A 1 -7.76 -10.96 10.64
CA GLY A 1 -9.03 -11.29 9.93
C GLY A 1 -9.40 -10.21 8.94
N GLY A 2 -9.87 -9.06 9.41
CA GLY A 2 -10.37 -7.97 8.55
C GLY A 2 -9.36 -7.44 7.52
N MET A 3 -8.08 -7.32 7.88
CA MET A 3 -7.04 -6.85 6.95
C MET A 3 -6.87 -7.77 5.73
N LEU A 4 -6.92 -9.09 5.94
CA LEU A 4 -6.77 -10.07 4.87
C LEU A 4 -7.97 -10.09 3.92
N LEU A 5 -9.18 -9.84 4.45
CA LEU A 5 -10.37 -9.64 3.64
C LEU A 5 -10.29 -8.34 2.84
N PHE A 6 -9.81 -7.26 3.46
CA PHE A 6 -9.58 -6.00 2.77
C PHE A 6 -8.55 -6.16 1.66
N ASP A 7 -7.44 -6.86 1.92
CA ASP A 7 -6.41 -7.16 0.93
C ASP A 7 -7.00 -7.89 -0.27
N ILE A 8 -7.72 -8.99 -0.05
CA ILE A 8 -8.34 -9.76 -1.14
C ILE A 8 -9.33 -8.90 -1.93
N VAL A 9 -10.22 -8.17 -1.27
CA VAL A 9 -11.25 -7.39 -1.97
C VAL A 9 -10.63 -6.21 -2.72
N TYR A 10 -9.73 -5.49 -2.08
CA TYR A 10 -9.12 -4.29 -2.63
C TYR A 10 -8.12 -4.62 -3.74
N THR A 11 -7.15 -5.51 -3.51
CA THR A 11 -6.14 -5.80 -4.54
C THR A 11 -6.68 -6.66 -5.67
N ALA A 12 -7.57 -7.62 -5.39
CA ALA A 12 -8.03 -8.55 -6.43
C ALA A 12 -9.18 -8.00 -7.27
N PHE A 13 -10.02 -7.12 -6.71
CA PHE A 13 -11.18 -6.57 -7.44
C PHE A 13 -11.09 -5.08 -7.65
N TRP A 14 -10.77 -4.30 -6.62
CA TRP A 14 -10.82 -2.84 -6.73
C TRP A 14 -9.72 -2.25 -7.62
N VAL A 15 -8.47 -2.68 -7.43
CA VAL A 15 -7.32 -2.21 -8.22
C VAL A 15 -7.49 -2.43 -9.74
N PRO A 16 -7.80 -3.64 -10.23
CA PRO A 16 -7.98 -3.85 -11.68
C PRO A 16 -9.23 -3.14 -12.23
N LEU A 17 -10.28 -2.94 -11.42
CA LEU A 17 -11.42 -2.13 -11.81
C LEU A 17 -11.05 -0.64 -11.95
N SER A 18 -10.28 -0.10 -11.01
CA SER A 18 -9.76 1.28 -11.09
C SER A 18 -8.89 1.45 -12.34
N ILE A 19 -7.93 0.54 -12.57
CA ILE A 19 -7.06 0.60 -13.76
C ILE A 19 -7.84 0.44 -15.07
N GLY A 20 -8.86 -0.42 -15.11
CA GLY A 20 -9.62 -0.71 -16.32
C GLY A 20 -10.64 0.37 -16.71
N PHE A 21 -11.27 1.01 -15.71
CA PHE A 21 -12.39 1.94 -15.94
C PHE A 21 -12.06 3.40 -15.64
N CYS A 22 -11.02 3.67 -14.85
CA CYS A 22 -10.69 5.01 -14.38
C CYS A 22 -9.39 5.53 -15.07
N THR A 23 -9.48 5.90 -16.37
CA THR A 23 -8.30 5.99 -17.26
C THR A 23 -7.96 7.37 -17.87
N SER A 24 -8.49 8.52 -17.41
CA SER A 24 -8.10 9.77 -18.11
C SER A 24 -7.97 11.10 -17.37
N ARG A 25 -8.42 11.28 -16.12
CA ARG A 25 -8.37 12.61 -15.46
C ARG A 25 -8.22 12.61 -13.93
N GLU A 26 -7.72 11.53 -13.37
CA GLU A 26 -7.92 11.25 -11.94
C GLU A 26 -6.83 11.77 -11.00
N GLY A 27 -5.67 12.18 -11.50
CA GLY A 27 -4.58 12.63 -10.62
C GLY A 27 -4.89 13.90 -9.81
N THR A 28 -5.81 14.74 -10.28
CA THR A 28 -5.96 16.13 -9.80
C THR A 28 -7.30 16.44 -9.15
N ASN A 29 -8.34 15.63 -9.37
CA ASN A 29 -9.67 15.91 -8.83
C ASN A 29 -10.08 14.93 -7.73
N LEU A 30 -9.92 15.36 -6.47
CA LEU A 30 -10.37 14.66 -5.25
C LEU A 30 -11.89 14.39 -5.20
N GLY A 31 -12.68 15.01 -6.09
CA GLY A 31 -14.11 14.77 -6.21
C GLY A 31 -14.48 13.52 -7.00
N MET A 32 -13.53 12.86 -7.67
CA MET A 32 -13.78 11.60 -8.39
C MET A 32 -13.74 10.41 -7.43
N GLY A 33 -14.75 9.55 -7.50
CA GLY A 33 -14.90 8.40 -6.60
C GLY A 33 -13.74 7.39 -6.68
N CYS A 34 -13.13 7.20 -7.85
CA CYS A 34 -11.98 6.31 -8.00
C CYS A 34 -10.77 6.82 -7.20
N VAL A 35 -10.46 8.13 -7.28
CA VAL A 35 -9.36 8.78 -6.55
C VAL A 35 -9.54 8.66 -5.04
N GLN A 36 -10.76 8.86 -4.56
CA GLN A 36 -11.07 8.74 -3.13
C GLN A 36 -10.87 7.31 -2.63
N ALA A 37 -11.29 6.33 -3.41
CA ALA A 37 -11.14 4.93 -3.05
C ALA A 37 -9.67 4.48 -3.11
N ASP A 38 -8.91 4.95 -4.09
CA ASP A 38 -7.48 4.66 -4.20
C ASP A 38 -6.67 5.35 -3.11
N PHE A 39 -7.05 6.57 -2.74
CA PHE A 39 -6.50 7.27 -1.58
C PHE A 39 -6.78 6.53 -0.27
N PHE A 40 -8.03 6.08 -0.07
CA PHE A 40 -8.40 5.36 1.15
C PHE A 40 -7.69 4.00 1.25
N GLY A 41 -7.64 3.24 0.15
CA GLY A 41 -6.92 1.97 0.12
C GLY A 41 -5.42 2.14 0.36
N GLY A 42 -4.78 3.10 -0.32
CA GLY A 42 -3.38 3.43 -0.08
C GLY A 42 -3.08 3.89 1.35
N LEU A 43 -4.00 4.63 1.97
CA LEU A 43 -3.90 5.03 3.38
C LEU A 43 -3.95 3.82 4.32
N VAL A 44 -4.83 2.86 4.07
CA VAL A 44 -4.91 1.61 4.85
C VAL A 44 -3.60 0.81 4.75
N TYR A 45 -3.02 0.68 3.55
CA TYR A 45 -1.72 0.02 3.37
C TYR A 45 -0.58 0.76 4.07
N THR A 46 -0.57 2.08 4.00
CA THR A 46 0.44 2.90 4.67
C THR A 46 0.37 2.75 6.18
N LEU A 47 -0.85 2.75 6.75
CA LEU A 47 -1.05 2.47 8.17
C LEU A 47 -0.63 1.05 8.54
N ASN A 48 -0.94 0.05 7.70
CA ASN A 48 -0.48 -1.32 7.91
C ASN A 48 1.05 -1.40 7.99
N PHE A 49 1.73 -0.76 7.05
CA PHE A 49 3.19 -0.70 7.00
C PHE A 49 3.78 -0.04 8.25
N LEU A 50 3.20 1.07 8.71
CA LEU A 50 3.64 1.73 9.94
C LEU A 50 3.39 0.86 11.19
N LEU A 51 2.24 0.19 11.26
CA LEU A 51 1.89 -0.70 12.36
C LEU A 51 2.72 -2.00 12.34
N ALA A 52 3.21 -2.44 11.19
CA ALA A 52 4.05 -3.62 11.05
C ALA A 52 5.36 -3.50 11.84
N PHE A 53 5.86 -2.27 12.06
CA PHE A 53 7.01 -2.03 12.94
C PHE A 53 6.72 -2.19 14.44
N GLN A 54 5.44 -2.15 14.82
CA GLN A 54 4.98 -2.28 16.22
C GLN A 54 4.45 -3.68 16.54
N TRP A 55 4.24 -4.53 15.54
CA TRP A 55 3.72 -5.88 15.74
C TRP A 55 4.80 -6.82 16.24
N GLY A 56 4.53 -7.55 17.32
CA GLY A 56 5.41 -8.60 17.83
C GLY A 56 5.52 -9.77 16.84
N ALA A 57 6.72 -10.33 16.73
CA ALA A 57 6.98 -11.51 15.90
C ALA A 57 7.03 -12.75 16.79
N VAL A 58 6.25 -13.77 16.43
CA VAL A 58 6.38 -15.11 17.00
C VAL A 58 7.35 -15.87 16.12
N VAL A 59 8.49 -16.26 16.69
CA VAL A 59 9.49 -17.07 15.99
C VAL A 59 9.47 -18.45 16.61
N THR A 60 9.18 -19.44 15.79
CA THR A 60 9.19 -20.85 16.21
C THR A 60 10.57 -21.42 15.95
N TYR A 61 11.26 -21.86 17.00
CA TYR A 61 12.54 -22.55 16.92
C TYR A 61 12.45 -23.84 17.73
N ASP A 62 12.56 -24.99 17.06
CA ASP A 62 12.57 -26.31 17.70
C ASP A 62 11.36 -26.56 18.62
N ASP A 63 10.14 -26.43 18.06
CA ASP A 63 8.83 -26.54 18.73
C ASP A 63 8.57 -25.54 19.88
N GLN A 64 9.45 -24.57 20.10
CA GLN A 64 9.25 -23.48 21.05
C GLN A 64 8.87 -22.19 20.31
N ASP A 65 7.70 -21.64 20.64
CA ASP A 65 7.27 -20.32 20.19
C ASP A 65 7.82 -19.24 21.12
N VAL A 66 8.79 -18.46 20.62
CA VAL A 66 9.35 -17.33 21.38
C VAL A 66 8.80 -16.03 20.80
N GLN A 67 8.19 -15.22 21.66
CA GLN A 67 7.72 -13.88 21.29
C GLN A 67 8.86 -12.88 21.43
N VAL A 68 9.30 -12.30 20.32
CA VAL A 68 10.30 -11.24 20.32
C VAL A 68 9.57 -9.90 20.36
N LEU A 69 9.59 -9.25 21.52
CA LEU A 69 9.02 -7.91 21.73
C LEU A 69 10.07 -6.78 21.60
N ASP A 70 11.35 -7.14 21.47
CA ASP A 70 12.44 -6.19 21.30
C ASP A 70 12.42 -5.57 19.90
N SER A 71 12.21 -4.25 19.83
CA SER A 71 12.00 -3.50 18.59
C SER A 71 13.17 -3.62 17.62
N THR A 72 14.41 -3.62 18.11
CA THR A 72 15.59 -3.67 17.24
C THR A 72 15.71 -5.03 16.55
N ARG A 73 15.46 -6.11 17.31
CA ARG A 73 15.49 -7.48 16.78
C ARG A 73 14.32 -7.74 15.84
N LEU A 74 13.16 -7.17 16.15
CA LEU A 74 11.97 -7.27 15.33
C LEU A 74 12.17 -6.63 13.95
N VAL A 75 12.70 -5.40 13.91
CA VAL A 75 12.99 -4.70 12.65
C VAL A 75 13.99 -5.49 11.80
N CYS A 76 15.06 -6.01 12.43
CA CYS A 76 16.04 -6.83 11.71
C CYS A 76 15.40 -8.09 11.10
N LEU A 77 14.54 -8.78 11.86
CA LEU A 77 13.85 -9.98 11.41
C LEU A 77 12.82 -9.68 10.31
N TYR A 78 12.10 -8.57 10.43
CA TYR A 78 11.12 -8.07 9.46
C TYR A 78 11.77 -7.69 8.12
N VAL A 79 12.91 -7.00 8.16
CA VAL A 79 13.70 -6.67 6.96
C VAL A 79 14.27 -7.94 6.32
N ARG A 80 14.82 -8.85 7.13
CA ARG A 80 15.47 -10.07 6.63
C ARG A 80 14.50 -11.05 5.96
N HIS A 81 13.25 -11.12 6.41
CA HIS A 81 12.22 -11.98 5.82
C HIS A 81 11.59 -11.41 4.54
N GLY A 82 12.03 -10.26 4.04
CA GLY A 82 11.57 -9.68 2.76
C GLY A 82 10.16 -9.10 2.79
N ARG A 83 9.42 -9.27 3.89
CA ARG A 83 8.07 -8.72 4.07
C ARG A 83 8.06 -7.19 4.02
N PHE A 84 9.13 -6.56 4.52
CA PHE A 84 9.37 -5.13 4.35
C PHE A 84 9.32 -4.68 2.89
N VAL A 85 9.90 -5.45 1.95
CA VAL A 85 9.95 -5.07 0.53
C VAL A 85 8.55 -5.12 -0.08
N ILE A 86 7.76 -6.15 0.25
CA ILE A 86 6.39 -6.30 -0.23
C ILE A 86 5.52 -5.14 0.28
N ASP A 87 5.59 -4.85 1.58
CA ASP A 87 4.80 -3.77 2.17
C ASP A 87 5.27 -2.39 1.64
N ALA A 88 6.57 -2.20 1.38
CA ALA A 88 7.08 -0.98 0.76
C ALA A 88 6.59 -0.79 -0.68
N LEU A 89 6.59 -1.85 -1.51
CA LEU A 89 6.06 -1.80 -2.88
C LEU A 89 4.57 -1.45 -2.90
N ALA A 90 3.79 -1.95 -1.93
CA ALA A 90 2.36 -1.66 -1.81
C ALA A 90 2.07 -0.18 -1.50
N VAL A 91 3.00 0.55 -0.89
CA VAL A 91 2.84 1.98 -0.53
C VAL A 91 3.24 2.93 -1.68
N ILE A 92 4.02 2.46 -2.67
CA ILE A 92 4.51 3.29 -3.79
C ILE A 92 3.37 4.00 -4.56
N PRO A 93 2.28 3.31 -4.96
CA PRO A 93 1.19 3.96 -5.70
C PRO A 93 0.54 5.10 -4.91
N PHE A 94 0.42 4.93 -3.59
CA PHE A 94 -0.12 5.97 -2.70
C PHE A 94 0.80 7.19 -2.63
N ILE A 95 2.12 6.99 -2.53
CA ILE A 95 3.08 8.11 -2.54
C ILE A 95 2.97 8.90 -3.85
N VAL A 96 2.89 8.21 -4.98
CA VAL A 96 2.71 8.86 -6.30
C VAL A 96 1.41 9.65 -6.35
N LEU A 97 0.30 9.09 -5.85
CA LEU A 97 -0.99 9.75 -5.80
C LEU A 97 -0.99 11.01 -4.90
N VAL A 98 -0.36 10.95 -3.73
CA VAL A 98 -0.20 12.10 -2.82
C VAL A 98 0.62 13.23 -3.46
N ILE A 99 1.62 12.90 -4.28
CA ILE A 99 2.42 13.90 -5.01
C ILE A 99 1.62 14.53 -6.15
N LEU A 100 0.73 13.77 -6.81
CA LEU A 100 -0.03 14.22 -7.97
C LEU A 100 -1.24 15.11 -7.61
N ILE A 101 -1.91 14.86 -6.48
CA ILE A 101 -3.06 15.65 -6.03
C ILE A 101 -2.80 17.18 -6.02
N PRO A 102 -1.67 17.70 -5.51
CA PRO A 102 -1.43 19.14 -5.49
C PRO A 102 -0.97 19.73 -6.82
N LEU A 103 -0.72 18.93 -7.87
CA LEU A 103 -0.28 19.46 -9.15
C LEU A 103 -1.44 20.15 -9.90
N PRO A 104 -1.26 21.38 -10.41
CA PRO A 104 -2.30 22.05 -11.16
C PRO A 104 -2.50 21.40 -12.54
N ASP A 105 -3.75 21.28 -12.98
CA ASP A 105 -4.20 20.73 -14.29
C ASP A 105 -3.57 21.42 -15.51
N SER A 106 -2.87 22.55 -15.33
CA SER A 106 -2.22 23.32 -16.39
C SER A 106 -0.92 22.67 -16.89
N ILE A 107 -0.34 21.75 -16.13
CA ILE A 107 0.79 20.95 -16.56
C ILE A 107 0.17 19.69 -17.15
N GLY A 108 0.10 19.61 -18.49
CA GLY A 108 -0.46 18.47 -19.24
C GLY A 108 0.34 17.18 -19.09
N VAL A 109 0.56 16.72 -17.85
CA VAL A 109 1.22 15.46 -17.53
C VAL A 109 0.19 14.36 -17.79
N SER A 110 0.09 14.00 -19.06
CA SER A 110 -0.73 12.87 -19.49
C SER A 110 -0.11 11.59 -18.95
N LEU A 111 -0.77 10.98 -17.96
CA LEU A 111 -0.37 9.80 -17.20
C LEU A 111 -0.41 8.49 -18.02
N TYR A 112 -0.18 8.56 -19.35
CA TYR A 112 -0.12 7.40 -20.24
C TYR A 112 1.05 6.45 -19.96
N TRP A 113 2.01 6.84 -19.11
CA TRP A 113 3.29 6.12 -18.98
C TRP A 113 3.40 5.20 -17.75
N ILE A 114 2.41 5.15 -16.85
CA ILE A 114 2.45 4.26 -15.66
C ILE A 114 1.41 3.13 -15.76
N THR A 115 0.99 2.78 -16.97
CA THR A 115 0.38 1.47 -17.22
C THR A 115 1.53 0.49 -17.44
N PHE A 116 2.06 -0.07 -16.36
CA PHE A 116 2.94 -1.23 -16.48
C PHE A 116 2.09 -2.39 -17.01
N LEU A 117 2.40 -2.76 -18.25
CA LEU A 117 1.96 -4.01 -18.89
C LEU A 117 2.62 -5.20 -18.18
#